data_AF-A0A814KI25-F1
#
_entry.id   AF-A0A814KI25-F1
#
_cell.length_a   1.000
_cell.length_b   1.000
_cell.length_c   1.000
_cell.angle_alpha   90.00
_cell.angle_beta   90.00
_cell.angle_gamma   90.00
#
_symmetry.space_group_name_H-M   'P 1'
#
loop_
_entity.id
_entity.type
_entity.pdbx_description
1 polymer ?
#
loop_
_entity_poly.entity_id
_entity_poly.type
_entity_poly.pdbx_seq_one_letter_code
_entity_poly.pdbx_strand_id
1 'polypeptide(L)'
;MLISTIQKPFNGSCYIHPTDGLALMTDFSIECSNWIDSSGYVADYSFYAAINSSSKELQIPLGSNSSGMLKLKLPEGSKTHDYKLRIRILISNDLGATNEFEIPENVYVIQKPGFMTEFQNQILDPVESESLINDLFKRNPIEASKNLLSLTFMMASLLNNNETNSKNKNFNNTIPLNARIEMKSIFIDIASSLPVQDLRSIKIVSLVISKLTEDTNEVTFRSASVALDKNQQLTDSLFKYKDNTSFTQIKQASDNIVDSAASSLIVLASPQNNETSNSSIEILSSVSQIFNNLLNISSVHLGLNQESEVNTQSINLKFIKTDLNVVNKNISLEDGDFKLPDSFTSSELNKQFLIQTFSMSKPVIGQNGMQVNISDSSFVRLSFFNSENNREIPINFGENNENFFTVRIRRNLRNIKVPEFQIFNTTKNNVPLDKTIFFSFNVTNPNSSIHVQIKPENVSKAIIVLIKFKENPSFKLKVYDLFKIFCPNDLMIYNGTEFYQFFANMSTTNKYWNNSYVGVIFRQLSDDELKDYCENGIKDKMSLPDILNVENPDFKYTDFTFRVFTSGCYFIDKASGNWSSLGMEVIEDGTDLEYINCRTNHLTDFAGGF
;
A
#
# COMPACT_ATOMS: atom_id res chain seq x y z
N MET A 1 43.08 -14.32 26.60
CA MET A 1 41.93 -14.69 25.77
C MET A 1 42.09 -13.90 24.47
N LEU A 2 42.65 -14.53 23.42
CA LEU A 2 42.86 -13.89 22.13
C LEU A 2 41.51 -13.82 21.43
N ILE A 3 41.02 -12.61 21.19
CA ILE A 3 39.87 -12.36 20.32
C ILE A 3 40.39 -12.59 18.89
N SER A 4 40.18 -13.77 18.32
CA SER A 4 40.41 -13.96 16.89
C SER A 4 39.31 -13.21 16.15
N THR A 5 39.66 -12.09 15.52
CA THR A 5 38.78 -11.42 14.56
C THR A 5 38.46 -12.39 13.44
N ILE A 6 37.19 -12.75 13.28
CA ILE A 6 36.73 -13.60 12.17
C ILE A 6 37.05 -12.84 10.87
N GLN A 7 38.05 -13.32 10.15
CA GLN A 7 38.47 -12.72 8.88
C GLN A 7 37.56 -13.22 7.77
N LYS A 8 37.24 -12.35 6.81
CA LYS A 8 36.47 -12.72 5.61
C LYS A 8 37.41 -13.35 4.59
N PRO A 9 36.94 -14.29 3.74
CA PRO A 9 37.74 -14.82 2.62
C PRO A 9 38.33 -13.71 1.75
N PHE A 10 39.55 -13.87 1.25
CA PHE A 10 40.28 -12.82 0.51
C PHE A 10 41.19 -13.38 -0.59
N ASN A 11 41.78 -12.48 -1.40
CA ASN A 11 42.77 -12.73 -2.47
C ASN A 11 42.31 -13.61 -3.65
N GLY A 12 41.03 -13.97 -3.75
CA GLY A 12 40.50 -14.70 -4.89
C GLY A 12 39.90 -13.83 -5.99
N SER A 13 39.52 -14.49 -7.08
CA SER A 13 38.84 -13.90 -8.22
C SER A 13 37.83 -14.88 -8.81
N CYS A 14 36.77 -14.37 -9.44
CA CYS A 14 35.80 -15.17 -10.19
C CYS A 14 35.66 -14.63 -11.62
N TYR A 15 35.41 -15.51 -12.58
CA TYR A 15 35.13 -15.15 -13.97
C TYR A 15 33.96 -15.97 -14.52
N ILE A 16 33.36 -15.48 -15.61
CA ILE A 16 32.25 -16.15 -16.31
C ILE A 16 32.55 -16.28 -17.81
N HIS A 17 32.18 -17.42 -18.40
CA HIS A 17 32.30 -17.64 -19.84
C HIS A 17 31.11 -18.46 -20.39
N PRO A 18 30.54 -18.12 -21.56
CA PRO A 18 30.76 -16.87 -22.31
C PRO A 18 30.18 -15.64 -21.59
N THR A 19 30.49 -14.43 -22.06
CA THR A 19 29.87 -13.18 -21.56
C THR A 19 28.56 -12.86 -22.28
N ASP A 20 28.31 -13.47 -23.43
CA ASP A 20 27.13 -13.22 -24.26
C ASP A 20 26.40 -14.53 -24.53
N GLY A 21 25.05 -14.50 -24.49
CA GLY A 21 24.28 -15.70 -24.77
C GLY A 21 22.78 -15.50 -24.91
N LEU A 22 22.11 -16.61 -25.14
CA LEU A 22 20.66 -16.73 -25.27
C LEU A 22 20.08 -17.34 -23.99
N ALA A 23 19.07 -16.69 -23.43
CA ALA A 23 18.40 -17.17 -22.21
C ALA A 23 17.82 -18.58 -22.40
N LEU A 24 17.96 -19.45 -21.40
CA LEU A 24 17.60 -20.90 -21.43
C LEU A 24 18.34 -21.77 -22.46
N MET A 25 19.27 -21.21 -23.24
CA MET A 25 19.94 -21.94 -24.32
C MET A 25 21.45 -22.01 -24.11
N THR A 26 22.10 -20.88 -23.83
CA THR A 26 23.55 -20.83 -23.65
C THR A 26 23.95 -21.37 -22.29
N ASP A 27 24.90 -22.31 -22.28
CA ASP A 27 25.53 -22.80 -21.07
C ASP A 27 26.66 -21.86 -20.64
N PHE A 28 26.49 -21.24 -19.47
CA PHE A 28 27.48 -20.39 -18.82
C PHE A 28 28.25 -21.20 -17.77
N SER A 29 29.55 -20.93 -17.64
CA SER A 29 30.42 -21.45 -16.58
C SER A 29 30.94 -20.28 -15.76
N ILE A 30 30.69 -20.31 -14.45
CA ILE A 30 31.30 -19.40 -13.48
C ILE A 30 32.37 -20.18 -12.72
N GLU A 31 33.57 -19.62 -12.61
CA GLU A 31 34.71 -20.26 -11.96
C GLU A 31 35.40 -19.27 -11.03
N CYS A 32 35.46 -19.63 -9.74
CA CYS A 32 36.14 -18.89 -8.69
C CYS A 32 37.41 -19.62 -8.28
N SER A 33 38.50 -18.88 -8.10
CA SER A 33 39.82 -19.42 -7.74
C SER A 33 40.57 -18.52 -6.76
N ASN A 34 41.56 -19.09 -6.09
CA ASN A 34 42.50 -18.40 -5.19
C ASN A 34 41.89 -17.73 -3.95
N TRP A 35 40.62 -18.02 -3.63
CA TRP A 35 40.02 -17.58 -2.37
C TRP A 35 40.55 -18.40 -1.21
N ILE A 36 41.02 -17.71 -0.16
CA ILE A 36 41.57 -18.32 1.05
C ILE A 36 40.92 -17.66 2.26
N ASP A 37 40.70 -18.45 3.32
CA ASP A 37 40.29 -17.98 4.64
C ASP A 37 41.40 -18.23 5.69
N SER A 38 41.23 -17.71 6.90
CA SER A 38 42.05 -18.01 8.08
C SER A 38 42.24 -19.51 8.37
N SER A 39 41.27 -20.35 8.00
CA SER A 39 41.33 -21.82 8.08
C SER A 39 41.99 -22.49 6.87
N GLY A 40 42.37 -21.73 5.84
CA GLY A 40 43.04 -22.20 4.64
C GLY A 40 42.11 -22.67 3.51
N TYR A 41 40.79 -22.68 3.70
CA TYR A 41 39.81 -23.06 2.67
C TYR A 41 38.51 -22.26 2.77
N VAL A 42 37.78 -22.18 1.66
CA VAL A 42 36.42 -21.60 1.59
C VAL A 42 35.39 -22.71 1.80
N ALA A 43 34.35 -22.44 2.58
CA ALA A 43 33.30 -23.41 2.86
C ALA A 43 32.21 -23.44 1.78
N ASP A 44 31.77 -22.26 1.28
CA ASP A 44 30.69 -22.17 0.29
C ASP A 44 30.85 -20.95 -0.63
N TYR A 45 30.49 -21.14 -1.90
CA TYR A 45 30.28 -20.10 -2.90
C TYR A 45 28.79 -20.05 -3.23
N SER A 46 28.15 -18.92 -2.99
CA SER A 46 26.75 -18.67 -3.33
C SER A 46 26.66 -17.66 -4.48
N PHE A 47 26.06 -18.07 -5.59
CA PHE A 47 26.05 -17.32 -6.85
C PHE A 47 24.70 -16.62 -7.07
N TYR A 48 24.75 -15.38 -7.55
CA TYR A 48 23.58 -14.53 -7.79
C TYR A 48 23.69 -13.79 -9.13
N ALA A 49 22.56 -13.63 -9.82
CA ALA A 49 22.41 -12.65 -10.89
C ALA A 49 21.64 -11.45 -10.34
N ALA A 50 22.13 -10.26 -10.59
CA ALA A 50 21.49 -9.00 -10.26
C ALA A 50 20.94 -8.35 -11.54
N ILE A 51 19.62 -8.13 -11.55
CA ILE A 51 18.91 -7.44 -12.62
C ILE A 51 18.44 -6.09 -12.09
N ASN A 52 18.83 -5.00 -12.75
CA ASN A 52 18.32 -3.68 -12.41
C ASN A 52 16.89 -3.53 -12.94
N SER A 53 15.92 -3.49 -12.03
CA SER A 53 14.56 -3.02 -12.31
C SER A 53 14.46 -1.52 -12.01
N SER A 54 13.40 -0.86 -12.49
CA SER A 54 13.19 0.60 -12.42
C SER A 54 13.17 1.20 -11.00
N SER A 55 13.06 0.39 -9.94
CA SER A 55 13.02 0.87 -8.55
C SER A 55 13.92 0.13 -7.55
N LYS A 56 14.41 -1.08 -7.86
CA LYS A 56 15.30 -1.87 -6.98
C LYS A 56 16.07 -2.92 -7.77
N GLU A 57 17.27 -3.27 -7.33
CA GLU A 57 18.03 -4.39 -7.89
C GLU A 57 17.43 -5.72 -7.41
N LEU A 58 17.06 -6.58 -8.36
CA LEU A 58 16.54 -7.91 -8.07
C LEU A 58 17.69 -8.92 -8.06
N GLN A 59 17.88 -9.60 -6.93
CA GLN A 59 18.86 -10.68 -6.80
C GLN A 59 18.22 -12.06 -7.03
N ILE A 60 18.70 -12.75 -8.05
CA ILE A 60 18.26 -14.08 -8.45
C ILE A 60 19.29 -15.11 -7.95
N PRO A 61 18.90 -16.05 -7.07
CA PRO A 61 19.79 -17.11 -6.63
C PRO A 61 20.08 -18.09 -7.79
N LEU A 62 21.34 -18.19 -8.18
CA LEU A 62 21.81 -19.05 -9.26
C LEU A 62 22.29 -20.42 -8.76
N GLY A 63 22.64 -20.55 -7.48
CA GLY A 63 23.06 -21.82 -6.88
C GLY A 63 24.15 -21.62 -5.85
N SER A 64 24.59 -22.71 -5.22
CA SER A 64 25.75 -22.69 -4.34
C SER A 64 26.52 -24.01 -4.40
N ASN A 65 27.82 -23.97 -4.15
CA ASN A 65 28.68 -25.15 -4.00
C ASN A 65 30.01 -24.79 -3.30
N SER A 66 30.76 -25.80 -2.88
CA SER A 66 32.08 -25.63 -2.27
C SER A 66 33.24 -25.59 -3.27
N SER A 67 33.02 -25.94 -4.54
CA SER A 67 34.09 -26.00 -5.55
C SER A 67 34.39 -24.64 -6.19
N GLY A 68 33.50 -23.67 -6.07
CA GLY A 68 33.60 -22.39 -6.77
C GLY A 68 33.29 -22.48 -8.26
N MET A 69 32.79 -23.63 -8.75
CA MET A 69 32.47 -23.83 -10.17
C MET A 69 30.97 -24.07 -10.35
N LEU A 70 30.30 -23.25 -11.17
CA LEU A 70 28.88 -23.39 -11.46
C LEU A 70 28.61 -23.36 -12.97
N LYS A 71 27.96 -24.41 -13.48
CA LYS A 71 27.41 -24.45 -14.83
C LYS A 71 25.91 -24.24 -14.79
N LEU A 72 25.40 -23.32 -15.61
CA LEU A 72 24.00 -22.96 -15.62
C LEU A 72 23.58 -22.24 -16.91
N LYS A 73 22.25 -22.13 -17.07
CA LYS A 73 21.63 -21.22 -18.02
C LYS A 73 21.14 -19.98 -17.28
N LEU A 74 21.42 -18.80 -17.84
CA LEU A 74 21.04 -17.53 -17.25
C LEU A 74 19.69 -17.04 -17.78
N PRO A 75 18.93 -16.27 -16.97
CA PRO A 75 17.73 -15.58 -17.43
C PRO A 75 18.07 -14.43 -18.38
N GLU A 76 17.07 -13.88 -19.07
CA GLU A 76 17.24 -12.66 -19.86
C GLU A 76 17.55 -11.45 -18.96
N GLY A 77 18.45 -10.58 -19.40
CA GLY A 77 18.71 -9.30 -18.74
C GLY A 77 17.62 -8.25 -19.02
N SER A 78 17.59 -7.17 -18.24
CA SER A 78 16.57 -6.13 -18.44
C SER A 78 16.82 -5.32 -19.71
N LYS A 79 15.82 -5.25 -20.59
CA LYS A 79 15.87 -4.42 -21.81
C LYS A 79 16.17 -2.94 -21.52
N THR A 80 15.70 -2.40 -20.40
CA THR A 80 15.95 -0.99 -20.02
C THR A 80 17.40 -0.71 -19.63
N HIS A 81 18.20 -1.77 -19.46
CA HIS A 81 19.62 -1.71 -19.15
C HIS A 81 20.43 -2.55 -20.15
N ASP A 82 20.05 -2.49 -21.43
CA ASP A 82 20.74 -3.15 -22.55
C ASP A 82 20.95 -4.66 -22.35
N TYR A 83 20.01 -5.33 -21.70
CA TYR A 83 20.05 -6.78 -21.41
C TYR A 83 21.25 -7.22 -20.57
N LYS A 84 21.84 -6.30 -19.79
CA LYS A 84 22.98 -6.58 -18.92
C LYS A 84 22.55 -7.30 -17.63
N LEU A 85 23.30 -8.34 -17.27
CA LEU A 85 23.27 -9.01 -15.98
C LEU A 85 24.56 -8.71 -15.20
N ARG A 86 24.42 -8.45 -13.89
CA ARG A 86 25.56 -8.42 -12.97
C ARG A 86 25.65 -9.74 -12.23
N ILE A 87 26.81 -10.36 -12.21
CA ILE A 87 27.00 -11.64 -11.53
C ILE A 87 27.77 -11.41 -10.23
N ARG A 88 27.17 -11.80 -9.12
CA ARG A 88 27.72 -11.66 -7.78
C ARG A 88 27.91 -12.99 -7.10
N ILE A 89 28.98 -13.11 -6.35
CA ILE A 89 29.34 -14.32 -5.61
C ILE A 89 29.57 -13.92 -4.16
N LEU A 90 28.89 -14.61 -3.26
CA LEU A 90 29.14 -14.57 -1.83
C LEU A 90 30.05 -15.74 -1.47
N ILE A 91 31.27 -15.43 -1.05
CA ILE A 91 32.31 -16.37 -0.65
C ILE A 91 32.33 -16.43 0.87
N SER A 92 31.95 -17.57 1.44
CA SER A 92 31.81 -17.74 2.90
C SER A 92 32.80 -18.75 3.47
N ASN A 93 33.36 -18.45 4.64
CA ASN A 93 34.10 -19.43 5.44
C ASN A 93 33.16 -20.29 6.30
N ASP A 94 33.73 -21.25 7.02
CA ASP A 94 33.04 -22.18 7.91
C ASP A 94 32.43 -21.49 9.15
N LEU A 95 32.89 -20.30 9.49
CA LEU A 95 32.36 -19.44 10.55
C LEU A 95 31.29 -18.45 10.05
N GLY A 96 30.92 -18.49 8.76
CA GLY A 96 29.88 -17.65 8.18
C GLY A 96 30.30 -16.21 7.85
N ALA A 97 31.58 -15.86 7.94
CA ALA A 97 32.07 -14.58 7.43
C ALA A 97 32.15 -14.59 5.91
N THR A 98 31.55 -13.57 5.29
CA THR A 98 31.32 -13.53 3.84
C THR A 98 32.05 -12.36 3.19
N ASN A 99 32.66 -12.61 2.03
CA ASN A 99 33.11 -11.60 1.09
C ASN A 99 32.21 -11.61 -0.16
N GLU A 100 31.89 -10.43 -0.69
CA GLU A 100 31.08 -10.26 -1.89
C GLU A 100 32.00 -9.87 -3.05
N PHE A 101 31.94 -10.65 -4.13
CA PHE A 101 32.70 -10.40 -5.35
C PHE A 101 31.74 -10.24 -6.53
N GLU A 102 31.82 -9.11 -7.23
CA GLU A 102 31.10 -8.88 -8.49
C GLU A 102 32.06 -9.14 -9.65
N ILE A 103 31.64 -9.97 -10.61
CA ILE A 103 32.41 -10.23 -11.83
C ILE A 103 32.52 -8.92 -12.63
N PRO A 104 33.72 -8.47 -13.01
CA PRO A 104 33.92 -7.18 -13.65
C PRO A 104 33.42 -7.13 -15.10
N GLU A 105 33.35 -8.27 -15.79
CA GLU A 105 32.84 -8.36 -17.15
C GLU A 105 31.32 -8.12 -17.22
N ASN A 106 30.88 -7.39 -18.25
CA ASN A 106 29.46 -7.28 -18.54
C ASN A 106 28.95 -8.59 -19.14
N VAL A 107 27.89 -9.15 -18.57
CA VAL A 107 27.22 -10.35 -19.10
C VAL A 107 25.93 -9.93 -19.80
N TYR A 108 25.77 -10.28 -21.06
CA TYR A 108 24.60 -9.95 -21.87
C TYR A 108 23.82 -11.21 -22.22
N VAL A 109 22.55 -11.24 -21.82
CA VAL A 109 21.69 -12.39 -22.09
C VAL A 109 20.38 -11.92 -22.67
N ILE A 110 20.12 -12.29 -23.92
CA ILE A 110 18.93 -11.88 -24.67
C ILE A 110 18.01 -13.08 -24.91
N GLN A 111 16.73 -12.82 -25.12
CA GLN A 111 15.82 -13.81 -25.66
C GLN A 111 16.13 -14.10 -27.14
N LYS A 112 16.03 -15.39 -27.55
CA LYS A 112 16.01 -15.76 -28.97
C LYS A 112 14.74 -15.21 -29.63
N PRO A 113 14.82 -14.41 -30.71
CA PRO A 113 13.64 -13.88 -31.39
C PRO A 113 12.63 -14.97 -31.78
N GLY A 114 11.35 -14.75 -31.48
CA GLY A 114 10.25 -15.69 -31.77
C GLY A 114 10.09 -16.85 -30.77
N PHE A 115 11.05 -17.06 -29.87
CA PHE A 115 11.00 -18.17 -28.89
C PHE A 115 9.71 -18.15 -28.05
N MET A 116 9.33 -16.98 -27.53
CA MET A 116 8.16 -16.85 -26.66
C MET A 116 6.85 -17.18 -27.38
N THR A 117 6.75 -16.87 -28.67
CA THR A 117 5.57 -17.20 -29.49
C THR A 117 5.51 -18.68 -29.79
N GLU A 118 6.65 -19.31 -30.10
CA GLU A 118 6.75 -20.76 -30.27
C GLU A 118 6.40 -21.49 -28.97
N PHE A 119 6.99 -21.05 -27.86
CA PHE A 119 6.72 -21.59 -26.52
C PHE A 119 5.24 -21.46 -26.13
N GLN A 120 4.62 -20.30 -26.39
CA GLN A 120 3.18 -20.10 -26.15
C GLN A 120 2.34 -21.14 -26.90
N ASN A 121 2.63 -21.39 -28.18
CA ASN A 121 1.86 -22.35 -28.97
C ASN A 121 2.00 -23.78 -28.41
N GLN A 122 3.20 -24.16 -27.95
CA GLN A 122 3.46 -25.49 -27.40
C GLN A 122 2.85 -25.67 -26.00
N ILE A 123 2.99 -24.68 -25.10
CA ILE A 123 2.53 -24.81 -23.71
C ILE A 123 1.00 -24.73 -23.58
N LEU A 124 0.32 -24.07 -24.52
CA LEU A 124 -1.13 -23.99 -24.57
C LEU A 124 -1.77 -25.10 -25.41
N ASP A 125 -0.97 -25.90 -26.12
CA ASP A 125 -1.46 -27.10 -26.80
C ASP A 125 -1.59 -28.27 -25.79
N PRO A 126 -2.78 -28.91 -25.66
CA PRO A 126 -3.00 -29.97 -24.68
C PRO A 126 -2.11 -31.22 -24.87
N VAL A 127 -1.57 -31.45 -26.07
CA VAL A 127 -0.75 -32.63 -26.40
C VAL A 127 0.73 -32.31 -26.22
N GLU A 128 1.20 -31.17 -26.73
CA GLU A 128 2.62 -30.79 -26.65
C GLU A 128 3.03 -30.35 -25.24
N SER A 129 2.11 -29.74 -24.48
CA SER A 129 2.37 -29.18 -23.15
C SER A 129 2.87 -30.21 -22.14
N GLU A 130 2.39 -31.45 -22.15
CA GLU A 130 2.82 -32.46 -21.18
C GLU A 130 4.31 -32.79 -21.34
N SER A 131 4.78 -32.97 -22.58
CA SER A 131 6.19 -33.25 -22.87
C SER A 131 7.09 -32.07 -22.44
N LEU A 132 6.68 -30.85 -22.77
CA LEU A 132 7.39 -29.62 -22.46
C LEU A 132 7.48 -29.40 -20.95
N ILE A 133 6.39 -29.64 -20.22
CA ILE A 133 6.35 -29.52 -18.77
C ILE A 133 7.27 -30.55 -18.11
N ASN A 134 7.27 -31.79 -18.61
CA ASN A 134 8.15 -32.85 -18.11
C ASN A 134 9.63 -32.48 -18.31
N ASP A 135 9.99 -31.98 -19.48
CA ASP A 135 11.37 -31.64 -19.79
C ASP A 135 11.89 -30.41 -19.04
N LEU A 136 11.08 -29.36 -18.92
CA LEU A 136 11.51 -28.11 -18.31
C LEU A 136 11.35 -28.07 -16.79
N PHE A 137 10.42 -28.84 -16.21
CA PHE A 137 10.00 -28.61 -14.83
C PHE A 137 10.01 -29.85 -13.90
N LYS A 138 10.09 -31.10 -14.40
CA LYS A 138 10.00 -32.31 -13.52
C LYS A 138 11.33 -32.88 -13.01
N ARG A 139 12.50 -32.43 -13.48
CA ARG A 139 13.80 -33.06 -13.13
C ARG A 139 14.39 -32.60 -11.80
N ASN A 140 14.46 -31.28 -11.59
CA ASN A 140 15.07 -30.68 -10.40
C ASN A 140 14.27 -29.42 -10.00
N PRO A 141 13.74 -29.32 -8.77
CA PRO A 141 12.92 -28.17 -8.34
C PRO A 141 13.63 -26.81 -8.46
N ILE A 142 14.94 -26.76 -8.23
CA ILE A 142 15.72 -25.53 -8.33
C ILE A 142 15.85 -25.14 -9.81
N GLU A 143 16.15 -26.10 -10.69
CA GLU A 143 16.24 -25.86 -12.13
C GLU A 143 14.89 -25.48 -12.73
N ALA A 144 13.83 -26.17 -12.33
CA ALA A 144 12.45 -25.85 -12.70
C ALA A 144 12.08 -24.41 -12.29
N SER A 145 12.43 -24.00 -11.07
CA SER A 145 12.19 -22.64 -10.59
C SER A 145 12.96 -21.60 -11.41
N LYS A 146 14.22 -21.88 -11.78
CA LYS A 146 15.02 -20.99 -12.65
C LYS A 146 14.42 -20.88 -14.04
N ASN A 147 13.97 -22.00 -14.61
CA ASN A 147 13.32 -22.03 -15.91
C ASN A 147 12.04 -21.20 -15.90
N LEU A 148 11.18 -21.39 -14.89
CA LEU A 148 9.97 -20.58 -14.70
C LEU A 148 10.28 -19.09 -14.57
N LEU A 149 11.28 -18.73 -13.76
CA LEU A 149 11.69 -17.35 -13.57
C LEU A 149 12.18 -16.72 -14.89
N SER A 150 13.00 -17.44 -15.65
CA SER A 150 13.51 -16.99 -16.94
C SER A 150 12.37 -16.80 -17.95
N LEU A 151 11.42 -17.73 -18.01
CA LEU A 151 10.24 -17.61 -18.88
C LEU A 151 9.35 -16.43 -18.47
N THR A 152 9.24 -16.16 -17.17
CA THR A 152 8.50 -15.02 -16.64
C THR A 152 9.11 -13.69 -17.08
N PHE A 153 10.44 -13.55 -17.00
CA PHE A 153 11.12 -12.33 -17.48
C PHE A 153 11.01 -12.16 -18.99
N MET A 154 11.19 -13.24 -19.75
CA MET A 154 11.03 -13.22 -21.21
C MET A 154 9.62 -12.83 -21.65
N MET A 155 8.59 -13.24 -20.89
CA MET A 155 7.22 -12.82 -21.17
C MET A 155 7.01 -11.33 -20.85
N ALA A 156 7.58 -10.84 -19.76
CA ALA A 156 7.48 -9.43 -19.37
C ALA A 156 8.21 -8.48 -20.33
N SER A 157 9.35 -8.90 -20.92
CA SER A 157 10.14 -8.05 -21.83
C SER A 157 9.41 -7.71 -23.13
N LEU A 158 8.44 -8.53 -23.55
CA LEU A 158 7.61 -8.30 -24.74
C LEU A 158 6.63 -7.12 -24.60
N LEU A 159 6.32 -6.69 -23.37
CA LEU A 159 5.43 -5.56 -23.10
C LEU A 159 6.07 -4.21 -23.40
N ASN A 160 7.40 -4.11 -23.27
CA ASN A 160 8.17 -2.87 -23.45
C ASN A 160 8.52 -2.58 -24.93
N ASN A 161 7.71 -3.04 -25.88
CA ASN A 161 7.94 -2.91 -27.32
C ASN A 161 7.14 -1.76 -27.99
N ASN A 162 6.57 -0.84 -27.21
CA ASN A 162 5.89 0.35 -27.75
C ASN A 162 6.84 1.51 -28.12
N GLU A 163 8.08 1.22 -28.53
CA GLU A 163 8.92 2.22 -29.17
C GLU A 163 8.68 2.27 -30.68
N THR A 164 7.79 3.20 -31.01
CA THR A 164 7.90 4.12 -32.16
C THR A 164 9.31 4.17 -32.77
N ASN A 165 9.42 3.70 -34.02
CA ASN A 165 10.51 3.86 -35.00
C ASN A 165 11.31 2.58 -35.35
N SER A 166 10.70 1.70 -36.16
CA SER A 166 11.47 0.87 -37.09
C SER A 166 10.59 0.39 -38.25
N LYS A 167 11.07 0.61 -39.48
CA LYS A 167 10.39 0.29 -40.75
C LYS A 167 10.35 -1.22 -41.07
N ASN A 168 10.39 -2.11 -40.07
CA ASN A 168 10.29 -3.56 -40.27
C ASN A 168 9.00 -4.11 -39.66
N LYS A 169 7.95 -4.16 -40.47
CA LYS A 169 6.56 -4.43 -40.08
C LYS A 169 6.15 -5.92 -40.02
N ASN A 170 7.08 -6.86 -39.90
CA ASN A 170 6.76 -8.29 -40.15
C ASN A 170 6.80 -9.23 -38.94
N PHE A 171 7.06 -8.75 -37.73
CA PHE A 171 6.96 -9.60 -36.52
C PHE A 171 6.34 -8.81 -35.36
N ASN A 172 5.01 -8.88 -35.23
CA ASN A 172 4.35 -8.50 -33.99
C ASN A 172 4.64 -9.59 -32.94
N ASN A 173 5.81 -9.51 -32.30
CA ASN A 173 6.27 -10.46 -31.27
C ASN A 173 5.53 -10.29 -29.91
N THR A 174 4.30 -9.79 -29.90
CA THR A 174 3.52 -9.57 -28.67
C THR A 174 2.61 -10.76 -28.40
N ILE A 175 2.79 -11.40 -27.24
CA ILE A 175 1.86 -12.44 -26.75
C ILE A 175 0.53 -11.77 -26.35
N PRO A 176 -0.64 -12.26 -26.85
CA PRO A 176 -1.95 -11.74 -26.45
C PRO A 176 -2.20 -11.82 -24.94
N LEU A 177 -2.92 -10.85 -24.36
CA LEU A 177 -3.20 -10.78 -22.92
C LEU A 177 -3.79 -12.10 -22.37
N ASN A 178 -4.80 -12.66 -23.05
CA ASN A 178 -5.44 -13.91 -22.62
C ASN A 178 -4.45 -15.10 -22.58
N ALA A 179 -3.55 -15.18 -23.56
CA ALA A 179 -2.52 -16.21 -23.58
C ALA A 179 -1.51 -16.03 -22.43
N ARG A 180 -1.16 -14.78 -22.08
CA ARG A 180 -0.31 -14.50 -20.90
C ARG A 180 -0.98 -14.92 -19.60
N ILE A 181 -2.28 -14.62 -19.44
CA ILE A 181 -3.07 -15.04 -18.27
C ILE A 181 -3.05 -16.58 -18.14
N GLU A 182 -3.27 -17.29 -19.23
CA GLU A 182 -3.28 -18.75 -19.26
C GLU A 182 -1.90 -19.35 -18.95
N MET A 183 -0.85 -18.84 -19.60
CA MET A 183 0.54 -19.23 -19.32
C MET A 183 0.93 -18.97 -17.86
N LYS A 184 0.58 -17.80 -17.30
CA LYS A 184 0.82 -17.49 -15.88
C LYS A 184 0.07 -18.45 -14.96
N SER A 185 -1.17 -18.81 -15.28
CA SER A 185 -1.90 -19.81 -14.50
C SER A 185 -1.16 -21.14 -14.47
N ILE A 186 -0.71 -21.64 -15.62
CA ILE A 186 0.07 -22.88 -15.71
C ILE A 186 1.37 -22.76 -14.91
N PHE A 187 2.10 -21.66 -15.04
CA PHE A 187 3.35 -21.43 -14.31
C PHE A 187 3.15 -21.37 -12.80
N ILE A 188 2.05 -20.76 -12.32
CA ILE A 188 1.70 -20.72 -10.90
C ILE A 188 1.36 -22.11 -10.37
N ASP A 189 0.61 -22.92 -11.13
CA ASP A 189 0.32 -24.32 -10.77
C ASP A 189 1.62 -25.13 -10.63
N ILE A 190 2.53 -25.01 -11.61
CA ILE A 190 3.82 -25.69 -11.59
C ILE A 190 4.63 -25.22 -10.38
N ALA A 191 4.82 -23.91 -10.20
CA ALA A 191 5.58 -23.33 -9.09
C ALA A 191 5.03 -23.79 -7.72
N SER A 192 3.71 -23.87 -7.60
CA SER A 192 3.04 -24.28 -6.36
C SER A 192 3.22 -25.77 -6.06
N SER A 193 3.38 -26.61 -7.09
CA SER A 193 3.69 -28.03 -6.94
C SER A 193 5.16 -28.33 -6.59
N LEU A 194 6.07 -27.38 -6.77
CA LEU A 194 7.50 -27.62 -6.52
C LEU A 194 7.77 -27.89 -5.04
N PRO A 195 8.55 -28.94 -4.69
CA PRO A 195 8.85 -29.27 -3.31
C PRO A 195 9.80 -28.23 -2.70
N VAL A 196 9.59 -27.96 -1.41
CA VAL A 196 10.36 -27.00 -0.63
C VAL A 196 11.06 -27.77 0.49
N GLN A 197 12.38 -27.95 0.37
CA GLN A 197 13.17 -28.81 1.25
C GLN A 197 14.18 -28.02 2.09
N ASP A 198 14.79 -27.00 1.49
CA ASP A 198 15.81 -26.16 2.11
C ASP A 198 15.54 -24.66 1.92
N LEU A 199 16.29 -23.81 2.63
CA LEU A 199 16.16 -22.36 2.51
C LEU A 199 16.37 -21.84 1.08
N ARG A 200 17.17 -22.53 0.26
CA ARG A 200 17.41 -22.14 -1.14
C ARG A 200 16.15 -22.36 -1.98
N SER A 201 15.49 -23.51 -1.81
CA SER A 201 14.22 -23.80 -2.45
C SER A 201 13.12 -22.82 -2.02
N ILE A 202 13.07 -22.42 -0.74
CA ILE A 202 12.13 -21.39 -0.26
C ILE A 202 12.36 -20.06 -0.99
N LYS A 203 13.62 -19.59 -1.06
CA LYS A 203 13.98 -18.32 -1.71
C LYS A 203 13.60 -18.30 -3.18
N ILE A 204 13.93 -19.36 -3.92
CA ILE A 204 13.70 -19.36 -5.37
C ILE A 204 12.23 -19.58 -5.73
N VAL A 205 11.50 -20.43 -5.00
CA VAL A 205 10.08 -20.66 -5.25
C VAL A 205 9.26 -19.42 -4.87
N SER A 206 9.54 -18.80 -3.71
CA SER A 206 8.89 -17.52 -3.34
C SER A 206 9.17 -16.43 -4.37
N LEU A 207 10.40 -16.32 -4.87
CA LEU A 207 10.74 -15.38 -5.93
C LEU A 207 9.93 -15.62 -7.21
N VAL A 208 9.84 -16.87 -7.68
CA VAL A 208 9.05 -17.23 -8.87
C VAL A 208 7.59 -16.82 -8.70
N ILE A 209 6.97 -17.17 -7.58
CA ILE A 209 5.55 -16.86 -7.34
C ILE A 209 5.35 -15.35 -7.22
N SER A 210 6.25 -14.62 -6.55
CA SER A 210 6.18 -13.15 -6.48
C SER A 210 6.22 -12.50 -7.87
N LYS A 211 7.11 -12.96 -8.77
CA LYS A 211 7.22 -12.43 -10.13
C LYS A 211 6.04 -12.83 -11.01
N LEU A 212 5.49 -14.04 -10.83
CA LEU A 212 4.29 -14.49 -11.55
C LEU A 212 3.04 -13.71 -11.12
N THR A 213 2.96 -13.32 -9.86
CA THR A 213 1.82 -12.60 -9.28
C THR A 213 1.96 -11.06 -9.34
N GLU A 214 3.09 -10.53 -9.81
CA GLU A 214 3.39 -9.09 -9.80
C GLU A 214 2.37 -8.25 -10.58
N ASP A 215 1.94 -8.69 -11.77
CA ASP A 215 0.88 -8.02 -12.53
C ASP A 215 -0.48 -8.66 -12.21
N THR A 216 -1.20 -8.03 -11.29
CA THR A 216 -2.50 -8.51 -10.79
C THR A 216 -3.58 -8.59 -11.87
N ASN A 217 -3.45 -7.88 -12.99
CA ASN A 217 -4.41 -7.96 -14.10
C ASN A 217 -4.24 -9.21 -14.95
N GLU A 218 -3.11 -9.91 -14.79
CA GLU A 218 -2.80 -11.13 -15.53
C GLU A 218 -2.90 -12.40 -14.68
N VAL A 219 -3.43 -12.28 -13.46
CA VAL A 219 -3.57 -13.37 -12.50
C VAL A 219 -5.05 -13.68 -12.31
N THR A 220 -5.43 -14.94 -12.50
CA THR A 220 -6.81 -15.37 -12.25
C THR A 220 -7.08 -15.53 -10.76
N PHE A 221 -8.35 -15.46 -10.34
CA PHE A 221 -8.75 -15.76 -8.96
C PHE A 221 -8.21 -17.10 -8.47
N ARG A 222 -8.35 -18.16 -9.29
CA ARG A 222 -7.82 -19.50 -8.97
C ARG A 222 -6.31 -19.48 -8.76
N SER A 223 -5.57 -18.84 -9.67
CA SER A 223 -4.11 -18.75 -9.58
C SER A 223 -3.68 -17.96 -8.35
N ALA A 224 -4.37 -16.87 -8.00
CA ALA A 224 -4.09 -16.09 -6.79
C ALA A 224 -4.32 -16.90 -5.50
N SER A 225 -5.40 -17.71 -5.46
CA SER A 225 -5.66 -18.64 -4.35
C SER A 225 -4.56 -19.69 -4.21
N VAL A 226 -4.17 -20.33 -5.33
CA VAL A 226 -3.10 -21.34 -5.34
C VAL A 226 -1.75 -20.75 -4.89
N ALA A 227 -1.44 -19.52 -5.34
CA ALA A 227 -0.25 -18.79 -4.88
C ALA A 227 -0.32 -18.48 -3.38
N LEU A 228 -1.49 -18.09 -2.86
CA LEU A 228 -1.68 -17.81 -1.43
C LEU A 228 -1.46 -19.06 -0.56
N ASP A 229 -2.02 -20.20 -0.97
CA ASP A 229 -1.79 -21.49 -0.30
C ASP A 229 -0.30 -21.86 -0.28
N LYS A 230 0.39 -21.62 -1.41
CA LYS A 230 1.83 -21.88 -1.48
C LYS A 230 2.63 -20.93 -0.60
N ASN A 231 2.23 -19.65 -0.50
CA ASN A 231 2.86 -18.68 0.39
C ASN A 231 2.72 -19.08 1.87
N GLN A 232 1.58 -19.64 2.26
CA GLN A 232 1.40 -20.22 3.59
C GLN A 232 2.41 -21.36 3.83
N GLN A 233 2.52 -22.32 2.90
CA GLN A 233 3.49 -23.42 3.01
C GLN A 233 4.95 -22.96 3.06
N LEU A 234 5.30 -21.94 2.26
CA LEU A 234 6.64 -21.34 2.24
C LEU A 234 6.95 -20.66 3.57
N THR A 235 5.98 -19.96 4.16
CA THR A 235 6.10 -19.31 5.47
C THR A 235 6.32 -20.33 6.58
N ASP A 236 5.51 -21.39 6.60
CA ASP A 236 5.63 -22.48 7.58
C ASP A 236 6.99 -23.21 7.45
N SER A 237 7.48 -23.36 6.23
CA SER A 237 8.81 -23.94 5.96
C SER A 237 9.94 -23.01 6.40
N LEU A 238 9.80 -21.70 6.20
CA LEU A 238 10.78 -20.68 6.57
C LEU A 238 10.91 -20.56 8.09
N PHE A 239 9.83 -20.81 8.84
CA PHE A 239 9.83 -20.80 10.31
C PHE A 239 10.92 -21.69 10.94
N LYS A 240 11.26 -22.81 10.30
CA LYS A 240 12.30 -23.75 10.75
C LYS A 240 13.71 -23.14 10.79
N TYR A 241 13.93 -22.05 10.05
CA TYR A 241 15.23 -21.41 9.88
C TYR A 241 15.44 -20.20 10.78
N LYS A 242 14.41 -19.75 11.50
CA LYS A 242 14.39 -18.47 12.23
C LYS A 242 15.52 -18.30 13.25
N ASP A 243 15.95 -19.37 13.92
CA ASP A 243 16.93 -19.25 15.02
C ASP A 243 18.38 -19.45 14.56
N ASN A 244 18.58 -20.14 13.43
CA ASN A 244 19.89 -20.66 13.00
C ASN A 244 20.42 -20.03 11.69
N THR A 245 19.75 -18.99 11.20
CA THR A 245 20.06 -18.37 9.91
C THR A 245 20.21 -16.87 10.08
N SER A 246 21.09 -16.23 9.30
CA SER A 246 21.21 -14.78 9.30
C SER A 246 19.91 -14.09 8.83
N PHE A 247 19.61 -12.93 9.40
CA PHE A 247 18.44 -12.13 9.04
C PHE A 247 18.38 -11.83 7.54
N THR A 248 19.51 -11.43 6.93
CA THR A 248 19.59 -11.12 5.50
C THR A 248 19.11 -12.26 4.62
N GLN A 249 19.44 -13.51 4.99
CA GLN A 249 19.04 -14.68 4.21
C GLN A 249 17.54 -14.99 4.36
N ILE A 250 16.97 -14.82 5.55
CA ILE A 250 15.53 -15.02 5.78
C ILE A 250 14.74 -13.90 5.11
N LYS A 251 15.19 -12.64 5.24
CA LYS A 251 14.51 -11.45 4.74
C LYS A 251 14.20 -11.54 3.25
N GLN A 252 15.12 -12.03 2.42
CA GLN A 252 14.87 -12.18 0.99
C GLN A 252 13.65 -13.08 0.69
N ALA A 253 13.51 -14.21 1.40
CA ALA A 253 12.35 -15.08 1.23
C ALA A 253 11.08 -14.43 1.79
N SER A 254 11.18 -13.79 2.96
CA SER A 254 10.07 -13.07 3.58
C SER A 254 9.52 -11.96 2.69
N ASP A 255 10.39 -11.12 2.11
CA ASP A 255 10.02 -10.04 1.19
C ASP A 255 9.25 -10.61 -0.02
N ASN A 256 9.76 -11.67 -0.65
CA ASN A 256 9.08 -12.30 -1.80
C ASN A 256 7.72 -12.91 -1.44
N ILE A 257 7.60 -13.52 -0.25
CA ILE A 257 6.32 -14.08 0.23
C ILE A 257 5.32 -12.94 0.48
N VAL A 258 5.77 -11.84 1.08
CA VAL A 258 4.94 -10.65 1.29
C VAL A 258 4.47 -10.09 -0.05
N ASP A 259 5.37 -9.90 -1.01
CA ASP A 259 5.04 -9.42 -2.37
C ASP A 259 3.96 -10.28 -3.03
N SER A 260 4.10 -11.60 -2.95
CA SER A 260 3.14 -12.51 -3.57
C SER A 260 1.80 -12.55 -2.83
N ALA A 261 1.80 -12.63 -1.50
CA ALA A 261 0.56 -12.63 -0.71
C ALA A 261 -0.21 -11.33 -0.87
N ALA A 262 0.51 -10.21 -0.95
CA ALA A 262 0.01 -8.88 -1.27
C ALA A 262 -0.71 -8.83 -2.63
N SER A 263 -0.04 -9.27 -3.70
CA SER A 263 -0.64 -9.31 -5.03
C SER A 263 -1.85 -10.25 -5.10
N SER A 264 -1.76 -11.43 -4.47
CA SER A 264 -2.89 -12.35 -4.39
C SER A 264 -4.09 -11.73 -3.66
N LEU A 265 -3.87 -10.98 -2.57
CA LEU A 265 -4.96 -10.30 -1.85
C LEU A 265 -5.72 -9.33 -2.77
N ILE A 266 -5.01 -8.54 -3.59
CA ILE A 266 -5.66 -7.59 -4.51
C ILE A 266 -6.55 -8.30 -5.52
N VAL A 267 -6.07 -9.41 -6.09
CA VAL A 267 -6.84 -10.20 -7.06
C VAL A 267 -8.07 -10.82 -6.40
N LEU A 268 -7.89 -11.43 -5.22
CA LEU A 268 -8.93 -12.15 -4.50
C LEU A 268 -9.96 -11.23 -3.82
N ALA A 269 -9.57 -10.02 -3.43
CA ALA A 269 -10.47 -9.01 -2.87
C ALA A 269 -11.16 -8.15 -3.95
N SER A 270 -10.87 -8.39 -5.24
CA SER A 270 -11.53 -7.70 -6.34
C SER A 270 -12.94 -8.26 -6.57
N PRO A 271 -13.94 -7.42 -6.93
CA PRO A 271 -15.34 -7.81 -7.06
C PRO A 271 -15.66 -8.65 -8.32
N GLN A 272 -14.76 -9.51 -8.77
CA GLN A 272 -14.99 -10.36 -9.95
C GLN A 272 -15.81 -11.59 -9.57
N ASN A 273 -17.08 -11.59 -9.99
CA ASN A 273 -18.04 -12.70 -10.01
C ASN A 273 -18.63 -13.14 -8.67
N ASN A 274 -19.68 -12.46 -8.18
CA ASN A 274 -20.72 -12.96 -7.26
C ASN A 274 -20.29 -13.73 -5.97
N GLU A 275 -19.01 -13.87 -5.69
CA GLU A 275 -18.50 -14.46 -4.46
C GLU A 275 -18.66 -13.45 -3.34
N THR A 276 -19.18 -13.96 -2.23
CA THR A 276 -19.71 -13.18 -1.13
C THR A 276 -18.61 -12.39 -0.45
N SER A 277 -18.95 -11.21 0.05
CA SER A 277 -18.11 -10.37 0.94
C SER A 277 -17.45 -11.10 2.12
N ASN A 278 -17.97 -12.26 2.52
CA ASN A 278 -17.34 -13.12 3.52
C ASN A 278 -15.99 -13.68 3.05
N SER A 279 -15.86 -14.04 1.76
CA SER A 279 -14.62 -14.63 1.24
C SER A 279 -13.46 -13.63 1.29
N SER A 280 -13.69 -12.36 0.96
CA SER A 280 -12.67 -11.30 0.99
C SER A 280 -12.06 -11.12 2.39
N ILE A 281 -12.85 -11.34 3.44
CA ILE A 281 -12.43 -11.17 4.84
C ILE A 281 -11.68 -12.40 5.34
N GLU A 282 -12.12 -13.59 4.95
CA GLU A 282 -11.37 -14.83 5.18
C GLU A 282 -10.00 -14.79 4.48
N ILE A 283 -9.94 -14.24 3.27
CA ILE A 283 -8.70 -14.04 2.53
C ILE A 283 -7.79 -13.01 3.24
N LEU A 284 -8.34 -11.87 3.69
CA LEU A 284 -7.59 -10.88 4.47
C LEU A 284 -7.03 -11.50 5.77
N SER A 285 -7.81 -12.34 6.43
CA SER A 285 -7.38 -13.07 7.64
C SER A 285 -6.22 -14.02 7.34
N SER A 286 -6.31 -14.79 6.25
CA SER A 286 -5.24 -15.69 5.80
C SER A 286 -3.94 -14.94 5.49
N VAL A 287 -4.03 -13.82 4.76
CA VAL A 287 -2.86 -12.95 4.46
C VAL A 287 -2.29 -12.33 5.72
N SER A 288 -3.15 -11.90 6.66
CA SER A 288 -2.72 -11.39 7.97
C SER A 288 -1.94 -12.46 8.76
N GLN A 289 -2.38 -13.71 8.70
CA GLN A 289 -1.68 -14.81 9.37
C GLN A 289 -0.29 -15.05 8.78
N ILE A 290 -0.15 -14.99 7.45
CA ILE A 290 1.16 -15.04 6.79
C ILE A 290 2.06 -13.91 7.31
N PHE A 291 1.58 -12.67 7.33
CA PHE A 291 2.38 -11.53 7.81
C PHE A 291 2.74 -11.64 9.29
N ASN A 292 1.84 -12.15 10.13
CA ASN A 292 2.11 -12.38 11.55
C ASN A 292 3.17 -13.46 11.76
N ASN A 293 3.13 -14.53 10.97
CA ASN A 293 4.15 -15.57 11.01
C ASN A 293 5.52 -15.04 10.52
N LEU A 294 5.55 -14.23 9.47
CA LEU A 294 6.78 -13.58 8.99
C LEU A 294 7.32 -12.54 9.97
N LEU A 295 6.45 -11.82 10.67
CA LEU A 295 6.82 -10.94 11.78
C LEU A 295 7.50 -11.76 12.89
N ASN A 296 6.91 -12.88 13.31
CA ASN A 296 7.50 -13.76 14.33
C ASN A 296 8.90 -14.24 13.89
N ILE A 297 9.04 -14.68 12.64
CA ILE A 297 10.33 -15.08 12.06
C ILE A 297 11.34 -13.93 12.11
N SER A 298 10.93 -12.72 11.72
CA SER A 298 11.82 -11.55 11.67
C SER A 298 12.18 -11.02 13.06
N SER A 299 11.26 -11.13 14.03
CA SER A 299 11.36 -10.52 15.36
C SER A 299 12.56 -10.99 16.20
N VAL A 300 13.03 -12.22 15.96
CA VAL A 300 14.19 -12.82 16.62
C VAL A 300 15.48 -12.08 16.23
N HIS A 301 15.50 -11.52 15.02
CA HIS A 301 16.66 -10.81 14.48
C HIS A 301 16.60 -9.30 14.66
N LEU A 302 15.43 -8.74 14.97
CA LEU A 302 15.28 -7.31 15.23
C LEU A 302 15.79 -6.99 16.65
N GLY A 303 16.73 -6.05 16.70
CA GLY A 303 17.12 -5.35 17.92
C GLY A 303 16.10 -4.30 18.34
N LEU A 304 16.30 -3.69 19.51
CA LEU A 304 15.46 -2.60 19.97
C LEU A 304 15.54 -1.39 19.04
N ASN A 305 14.38 -0.83 18.71
CA ASN A 305 14.16 0.26 17.77
C ASN A 305 14.66 -0.02 16.34
N GLN A 306 14.89 -1.28 16.01
CA GLN A 306 15.14 -1.68 14.63
C GLN A 306 13.81 -1.89 13.91
N GLU A 307 13.79 -1.44 12.66
CA GLU A 307 12.68 -1.61 11.75
C GLU A 307 13.07 -2.50 10.57
N SER A 308 12.09 -3.23 10.06
CA SER A 308 12.19 -3.93 8.78
C SER A 308 10.98 -3.55 7.95
N GLU A 309 11.23 -3.16 6.71
CA GLU A 309 10.20 -2.74 5.77
C GLU A 309 10.25 -3.61 4.51
N VAL A 310 9.07 -3.91 4.00
CA VAL A 310 8.83 -4.48 2.69
C VAL A 310 7.93 -3.51 1.94
N ASN A 311 8.49 -2.88 0.90
CA ASN A 311 7.72 -2.03 0.01
C ASN A 311 7.59 -2.68 -1.36
N THR A 312 6.35 -2.87 -1.79
CA THR A 312 5.97 -3.51 -3.05
C THR A 312 5.24 -2.48 -3.92
N GLN A 313 4.88 -2.80 -5.17
CA GLN A 313 4.06 -1.90 -5.99
C GLN A 313 2.64 -1.68 -5.43
N SER A 314 2.22 -2.52 -4.51
CA SER A 314 0.84 -2.66 -4.11
C SER A 314 0.62 -2.44 -2.62
N ILE A 315 1.62 -2.75 -1.80
CA ILE A 315 1.54 -2.79 -0.34
C ILE A 315 2.83 -2.24 0.28
N ASN A 316 2.67 -1.54 1.40
CA ASN A 316 3.77 -1.20 2.30
C ASN A 316 3.57 -1.94 3.64
N LEU A 317 4.53 -2.78 4.03
CA LEU A 317 4.49 -3.53 5.29
C LEU A 317 5.74 -3.19 6.10
N LYS A 318 5.53 -2.74 7.34
CA LYS A 318 6.61 -2.35 8.25
C LYS A 318 6.46 -3.02 9.61
N PHE A 319 7.59 -3.50 10.11
CA PHE A 319 7.73 -4.14 11.42
C PHE A 319 8.71 -3.33 12.25
N ILE A 320 8.36 -3.03 13.51
CA ILE A 320 9.22 -2.29 14.42
C ILE A 320 9.24 -3.01 15.75
N LYS A 321 10.44 -3.32 16.28
CA LYS A 321 10.57 -3.83 17.66
C LYS A 321 10.94 -2.67 18.57
N THR A 322 10.11 -2.37 19.57
CA THR A 322 10.29 -1.17 20.40
C THR A 322 9.78 -1.37 21.83
N ASP A 323 10.06 -0.38 22.67
CA ASP A 323 9.44 -0.16 23.98
C ASP A 323 8.59 1.14 23.93
N LEU A 324 7.66 1.30 24.86
CA LEU A 324 6.68 2.38 24.94
C LEU A 324 7.33 3.72 25.17
N ASN A 325 8.42 3.70 25.93
CA ASN A 325 9.14 4.92 26.28
C ASN A 325 9.90 5.50 25.09
N VAL A 326 10.13 4.70 24.03
CA VAL A 326 10.99 5.06 22.90
C VAL A 326 10.25 5.01 21.56
N VAL A 327 9.03 4.48 21.52
CA VAL A 327 8.25 4.37 20.29
C VAL A 327 8.05 5.75 19.65
N ASN A 328 8.35 5.82 18.36
CA ASN A 328 7.98 7.00 17.58
C ASN A 328 6.45 7.06 17.53
N LYS A 329 5.89 8.14 18.08
CA LYS A 329 4.44 8.35 18.10
C LYS A 329 3.87 8.62 16.71
N ASN A 330 4.70 9.02 15.74
CA ASN A 330 4.28 9.21 14.36
C ASN A 330 4.83 8.08 13.49
N ILE A 331 3.95 7.26 12.93
CA ILE A 331 4.30 6.16 12.03
C ILE A 331 3.74 6.48 10.65
N SER A 332 4.62 6.77 9.70
CA SER A 332 4.24 7.07 8.32
C SER A 332 4.32 5.85 7.42
N LEU A 333 3.37 5.74 6.49
CA LEU A 333 3.26 4.73 5.44
C LEU A 333 3.04 5.42 4.10
N GLU A 334 3.14 4.67 3.00
CA GLU A 334 2.94 5.21 1.65
C GLU A 334 1.51 5.72 1.42
N ASP A 335 0.52 5.00 1.96
CA ASP A 335 -0.90 5.29 1.75
C ASP A 335 -1.63 5.78 3.02
N GLY A 336 -0.90 6.19 4.06
CA GLY A 336 -1.48 6.80 5.25
C GLY A 336 -0.50 6.95 6.41
N ASP A 337 -1.00 7.47 7.53
CA ASP A 337 -0.18 7.72 8.72
C ASP A 337 -0.94 7.35 9.99
N PHE A 338 -0.20 6.95 11.03
CA PHE A 338 -0.70 6.78 12.38
C PHE A 338 0.00 7.72 13.35
N LYS A 339 -0.77 8.33 14.25
CA LYS A 339 -0.26 9.10 15.38
C LYS A 339 -0.77 8.50 16.68
N LEU A 340 0.13 7.81 17.40
CA LEU A 340 -0.14 7.19 18.70
C LEU A 340 -0.44 8.24 19.78
N PRO A 341 -1.27 7.91 20.79
CA PRO A 341 -1.60 8.83 21.86
C PRO A 341 -0.41 9.00 22.80
N ASP A 342 -0.44 10.05 23.63
CA ASP A 342 0.66 10.34 24.55
C ASP A 342 0.80 9.32 25.68
N SER A 343 -0.32 8.70 26.07
CA SER A 343 -0.40 7.62 27.04
C SER A 343 -1.38 6.55 26.58
N PHE A 344 -1.02 5.28 26.74
CA PHE A 344 -1.98 4.18 26.67
C PHE A 344 -1.59 3.10 27.67
N THR A 345 -2.59 2.45 28.27
CA THR A 345 -2.43 1.47 29.34
C THR A 345 -2.80 0.09 28.84
N SER A 346 -1.94 -0.90 29.07
CA SER A 346 -2.29 -2.32 28.98
C SER A 346 -1.42 -3.09 29.98
N SER A 347 -1.95 -4.16 30.57
CA SER A 347 -1.21 -4.97 31.53
C SER A 347 0.03 -5.63 30.93
N GLU A 348 0.13 -5.71 29.61
CA GLU A 348 1.26 -6.30 28.87
C GLU A 348 2.30 -5.28 28.41
N LEU A 349 2.06 -3.99 28.62
CA LEU A 349 2.85 -2.88 28.09
C LEU A 349 4.19 -2.64 28.81
N ASN A 350 4.44 -3.24 29.96
CA ASN A 350 5.75 -3.15 30.64
C ASN A 350 6.86 -3.98 29.95
N LYS A 351 6.65 -4.40 28.70
CA LYS A 351 7.51 -5.31 27.93
C LYS A 351 7.79 -4.74 26.54
N GLN A 352 8.85 -5.24 25.93
CA GLN A 352 9.13 -5.01 24.51
C GLN A 352 7.97 -5.52 23.65
N PHE A 353 7.58 -4.76 22.64
CA PHE A 353 6.53 -5.13 21.70
C PHE A 353 6.99 -4.96 20.26
N LEU A 354 6.23 -5.58 19.37
CA LEU A 354 6.36 -5.47 17.94
C LEU A 354 5.17 -4.66 17.42
N ILE A 355 5.46 -3.65 16.60
CA ILE A 355 4.45 -2.93 15.84
C ILE A 355 4.47 -3.49 14.42
N GLN A 356 3.29 -3.81 13.92
CA GLN A 356 3.07 -4.12 12.52
C GLN A 356 2.17 -3.04 11.93
N THR A 357 2.63 -2.41 10.85
CA THR A 357 1.84 -1.49 10.05
C THR A 357 1.78 -1.96 8.61
N PHE A 358 0.60 -1.85 8.02
CA PHE A 358 0.33 -2.28 6.66
C PHE A 358 -0.49 -1.22 5.93
N SER A 359 -0.14 -0.90 4.69
CA SER A 359 -0.98 -0.08 3.81
C SER A 359 -1.11 -0.67 2.41
N MET A 360 -2.26 -0.42 1.78
CA MET A 360 -2.59 -0.83 0.42
C MET A 360 -3.41 0.27 -0.28
N SER A 361 -3.24 0.41 -1.59
CA SER A 361 -3.88 1.46 -2.40
C SER A 361 -5.41 1.34 -2.56
N LYS A 362 -6.00 0.21 -2.15
CA LYS A 362 -7.44 -0.06 -2.16
C LYS A 362 -7.84 -0.92 -0.96
N PRO A 363 -9.03 -0.73 -0.36
CA PRO A 363 -9.53 -1.61 0.70
C PRO A 363 -10.13 -2.90 0.17
N VAL A 364 -10.16 -3.90 1.07
CA VAL A 364 -10.94 -5.10 0.87
C VAL A 364 -12.44 -4.81 0.96
N ILE A 365 -13.25 -5.50 0.17
CA ILE A 365 -14.70 -5.33 0.17
C ILE A 365 -15.28 -6.10 1.36
N GLY A 366 -15.78 -5.37 2.36
CA GLY A 366 -16.55 -5.95 3.46
C GLY A 366 -18.02 -6.16 3.07
N GLN A 367 -18.81 -6.76 3.96
CA GLN A 367 -20.23 -7.09 3.71
C GLN A 367 -21.08 -5.90 3.27
N ASN A 368 -20.82 -4.73 3.84
CA ASN A 368 -21.46 -3.47 3.50
C ASN A 368 -20.51 -2.49 2.78
N GLY A 369 -19.33 -2.91 2.33
CA GLY A 369 -18.28 -2.02 1.81
C GLY A 369 -18.75 -1.16 0.63
N MET A 370 -19.58 -1.72 -0.27
CA MET A 370 -20.18 -0.95 -1.36
C MET A 370 -21.19 0.10 -0.88
N GLN A 371 -21.87 -0.13 0.25
CA GLN A 371 -22.87 0.80 0.79
C GLN A 371 -22.23 2.04 1.43
N VAL A 372 -20.99 1.91 1.93
CA VAL A 372 -20.25 3.00 2.59
C VAL A 372 -19.25 3.72 1.68
N ASN A 373 -19.19 3.37 0.39
CA ASN A 373 -18.34 3.97 -0.65
C ASN A 373 -16.85 4.11 -0.26
N ILE A 374 -16.25 3.02 0.24
CA ILE A 374 -14.84 3.02 0.69
C ILE A 374 -13.82 2.77 -0.43
N SER A 375 -14.26 2.31 -1.60
CA SER A 375 -13.40 1.94 -2.74
C SER A 375 -12.50 3.06 -3.25
N ASP A 376 -12.82 4.29 -2.87
CA ASP A 376 -12.15 5.52 -3.22
C ASP A 376 -11.08 5.95 -2.19
N SER A 377 -10.74 5.08 -1.24
CA SER A 377 -9.68 5.31 -0.26
C SER A 377 -8.59 4.24 -0.34
N SER A 378 -7.49 4.50 0.37
CA SER A 378 -6.53 3.49 0.73
C SER A 378 -6.99 2.69 1.95
N PHE A 379 -6.25 1.63 2.22
CA PHE A 379 -6.43 0.76 3.36
C PHE A 379 -5.18 0.80 4.22
N VAL A 380 -5.34 1.00 5.53
CA VAL A 380 -4.22 1.04 6.48
C VAL A 380 -4.55 0.22 7.72
N ARG A 381 -3.55 -0.42 8.31
CA ARG A 381 -3.68 -1.23 9.53
C ARG A 381 -2.55 -0.95 10.49
N LEU A 382 -2.87 -0.97 11.78
CA LEU A 382 -1.91 -0.91 12.89
C LEU A 382 -2.25 -2.01 13.91
N SER A 383 -1.28 -2.89 14.18
CA SER A 383 -1.39 -3.96 15.18
C SER A 383 -0.17 -3.97 16.10
N PHE A 384 -0.39 -4.29 17.37
CA PHE A 384 0.66 -4.45 18.38
C PHE A 384 0.77 -5.90 18.79
N PHE A 385 1.98 -6.43 18.95
CA PHE A 385 2.23 -7.80 19.36
C PHE A 385 3.21 -7.85 20.51
N ASN A 386 2.97 -8.77 21.43
CA ASN A 386 3.90 -9.06 22.52
C ASN A 386 5.12 -9.78 21.95
N SER A 387 6.32 -9.23 22.17
CA SER A 387 7.54 -9.77 21.55
C SER A 387 7.96 -11.15 22.06
N GLU A 388 7.47 -11.59 23.21
CA GLU A 388 7.82 -12.90 23.80
C GLU A 388 6.98 -14.04 23.21
N ASN A 389 5.68 -13.80 23.00
CA ASN A 389 4.73 -14.85 22.61
C ASN A 389 4.04 -14.57 21.26
N ASN A 390 4.33 -13.43 20.62
CA ASN A 390 3.78 -12.95 19.35
C ASN A 390 2.25 -12.93 19.30
N ARG A 391 1.59 -12.77 20.46
CA ARG A 391 0.15 -12.56 20.53
C ARG A 391 -0.15 -11.09 20.29
N GLU A 392 -1.19 -10.83 19.50
CA GLU A 392 -1.70 -9.48 19.29
C GLU A 392 -2.20 -8.94 20.64
N ILE A 393 -1.72 -7.77 21.03
CA ILE A 393 -2.07 -7.10 22.29
C ILE A 393 -3.33 -6.28 22.02
N PRO A 394 -4.48 -6.62 22.60
CA PRO A 394 -5.62 -5.71 22.60
C PRO A 394 -5.26 -4.49 23.45
N ILE A 395 -5.38 -3.30 22.90
CA ILE A 395 -5.19 -2.07 23.67
C ILE A 395 -6.58 -1.57 24.08
N ASN A 396 -6.86 -1.64 25.38
CA ASN A 396 -8.03 -1.01 25.97
C ASN A 396 -7.67 0.44 26.30
N PHE A 397 -8.17 1.35 25.47
CA PHE A 397 -8.12 2.77 25.77
C PHE A 397 -9.23 3.04 26.80
N GLY A 398 -8.85 3.50 28.00
CA GLY A 398 -9.81 3.72 29.09
C GLY A 398 -10.99 4.62 28.69
N GLU A 399 -12.10 4.52 29.43
CA GLU A 399 -13.38 5.21 29.13
C GLU A 399 -13.28 6.75 29.09
N ASN A 400 -12.16 7.32 29.53
CA ASN A 400 -11.88 8.75 29.42
C ASN A 400 -11.37 9.06 28.01
N ASN A 401 -12.07 9.95 27.30
CA ASN A 401 -11.87 10.42 25.92
C ASN A 401 -10.47 11.00 25.56
N GLU A 402 -9.43 10.78 26.35
CA GLU A 402 -8.09 11.36 26.18
C GLU A 402 -7.10 10.45 25.43
N ASN A 403 -7.46 9.18 25.17
CA ASN A 403 -6.52 8.19 24.62
C ASN A 403 -6.90 7.71 23.20
N PHE A 404 -7.33 8.61 22.31
CA PHE A 404 -7.52 8.30 20.89
C PHE A 404 -6.21 8.42 20.14
N PHE A 405 -5.94 7.50 19.20
CA PHE A 405 -4.93 7.75 18.18
C PHE A 405 -5.57 8.34 16.95
N THR A 406 -4.73 8.99 16.14
CA THR A 406 -5.15 9.56 14.87
C THR A 406 -4.67 8.67 13.74
N VAL A 407 -5.56 8.38 12.79
CA VAL A 407 -5.24 7.69 11.55
C VAL A 407 -5.55 8.61 10.38
N ARG A 408 -4.57 8.80 9.51
CA ARG A 408 -4.69 9.54 8.27
C ARG A 408 -4.74 8.55 7.11
N ILE A 409 -5.80 8.60 6.33
CA ILE A 409 -6.08 7.66 5.24
C ILE A 409 -6.06 8.43 3.93
N ARG A 410 -5.26 7.97 2.97
CA ARG A 410 -5.18 8.59 1.65
C ARG A 410 -6.41 8.28 0.82
N ARG A 411 -6.84 9.23 0.01
CA ARG A 411 -7.91 9.09 -0.97
C ARG A 411 -7.35 8.74 -2.34
N ASN A 412 -8.06 7.88 -3.07
CA ASN A 412 -7.73 7.53 -4.43
C ASN A 412 -8.30 8.57 -5.41
N LEU A 413 -7.57 9.67 -5.58
CA LEU A 413 -7.95 10.78 -6.45
C LEU A 413 -8.16 10.39 -7.92
N ARG A 414 -7.69 9.23 -8.37
CA ARG A 414 -7.92 8.76 -9.76
C ARG A 414 -9.36 8.30 -9.96
N ASN A 415 -10.01 7.80 -8.91
CA ASN A 415 -11.38 7.30 -8.96
C ASN A 415 -12.40 8.33 -8.45
N ILE A 416 -11.96 9.25 -7.59
CA ILE A 416 -12.82 10.28 -7.01
C ILE A 416 -13.13 11.38 -8.02
N LYS A 417 -14.42 11.59 -8.27
CA LYS A 417 -14.92 12.83 -8.87
C LYS A 417 -15.06 13.87 -7.77
N VAL A 418 -14.01 14.68 -7.58
CA VAL A 418 -14.07 15.81 -6.67
C VAL A 418 -15.21 16.74 -7.10
N PRO A 419 -16.13 17.12 -6.20
CA PRO A 419 -17.18 18.06 -6.53
C PRO A 419 -16.57 19.41 -6.96
N GLU A 420 -16.93 19.84 -8.16
CA GLU A 420 -16.54 21.15 -8.68
C GLU A 420 -17.19 22.27 -7.87
N PHE A 421 -16.48 23.40 -7.78
CA PHE A 421 -17.04 24.60 -7.18
C PHE A 421 -18.20 25.12 -8.04
N GLN A 422 -19.39 25.20 -7.44
CA GLN A 422 -20.57 25.77 -8.06
C GLN A 422 -20.55 27.28 -7.88
N ILE A 423 -20.67 28.02 -8.99
CA ILE A 423 -20.75 29.48 -8.97
C ILE A 423 -22.16 29.90 -8.59
N PHE A 424 -22.27 30.80 -7.63
CA PHE A 424 -23.52 31.48 -7.35
C PHE A 424 -23.36 32.95 -7.71
N ASN A 425 -24.03 33.35 -8.80
CA ASN A 425 -23.98 34.72 -9.28
C ASN A 425 -25.05 35.56 -8.59
N THR A 426 -24.60 36.46 -7.72
CA THR A 426 -25.46 37.33 -6.90
C THR A 426 -26.07 38.48 -7.70
N THR A 427 -25.46 38.84 -8.83
CA THR A 427 -25.94 39.92 -9.72
C THR A 427 -27.02 39.49 -10.71
N LYS A 428 -27.11 38.19 -11.05
CA LYS A 428 -28.10 37.65 -12.01
C LYS A 428 -29.35 37.06 -11.34
N ASN A 429 -29.18 36.49 -10.16
CA ASN A 429 -30.30 35.97 -9.39
C ASN A 429 -30.87 37.14 -8.61
N ASN A 430 -32.09 37.60 -8.90
CA ASN A 430 -32.80 38.60 -8.10
C ASN A 430 -32.95 38.10 -6.65
N VAL A 431 -31.89 38.17 -5.85
CA VAL A 431 -31.87 37.70 -4.47
C VAL A 431 -32.93 38.50 -3.71
N PRO A 432 -33.90 37.84 -3.05
CA PRO A 432 -34.97 38.53 -2.33
C PRO A 432 -34.42 39.53 -1.31
N LEU A 433 -35.26 40.50 -0.91
CA LEU A 433 -34.95 41.60 0.03
C LEU A 433 -34.21 41.18 1.32
N ASP A 434 -34.27 39.90 1.69
CA ASP A 434 -33.61 39.33 2.87
C ASP A 434 -32.12 39.02 2.68
N LYS A 435 -31.51 39.34 1.52
CA LYS A 435 -30.04 39.43 1.34
C LYS A 435 -29.28 38.20 1.88
N THR A 436 -29.77 37.01 1.60
CA THR A 436 -29.20 35.76 2.10
C THR A 436 -29.10 34.76 0.97
N ILE A 437 -28.04 33.96 0.99
CA ILE A 437 -27.77 32.98 -0.07
C ILE A 437 -28.03 31.61 0.51
N PHE A 438 -28.91 30.87 -0.16
CA PHE A 438 -29.43 29.60 0.28
C PHE A 438 -29.09 28.50 -0.72
N PHE A 439 -28.62 27.37 -0.21
CA PHE A 439 -28.52 26.12 -0.95
C PHE A 439 -28.81 24.94 -0.02
N SER A 440 -29.14 23.80 -0.61
CA SER A 440 -29.38 22.57 0.14
C SER A 440 -28.85 21.36 -0.60
N PHE A 441 -28.60 20.30 0.16
CA PHE A 441 -28.12 19.02 -0.35
C PHE A 441 -28.65 17.89 0.53
N ASN A 442 -28.57 16.67 -0.01
CA ASN A 442 -28.95 15.46 0.72
C ASN A 442 -27.69 14.70 1.15
N VAL A 443 -27.65 14.29 2.42
CA VAL A 443 -26.61 13.44 2.98
C VAL A 443 -27.07 11.99 2.86
N THR A 444 -26.31 11.19 2.12
CA THR A 444 -26.64 9.78 1.83
C THR A 444 -26.14 8.82 2.91
N ASN A 445 -25.15 9.22 3.70
CA ASN A 445 -24.51 8.38 4.71
C ASN A 445 -24.54 9.07 6.09
N PRO A 446 -25.24 8.52 7.10
CA PRO A 446 -25.38 9.16 8.42
C PRO A 446 -24.08 9.18 9.20
N ASN A 447 -23.19 8.25 8.86
CA ASN A 447 -21.93 8.03 9.54
C ASN A 447 -20.80 8.71 8.78
N SER A 448 -21.09 9.93 8.30
CA SER A 448 -20.13 10.78 7.61
C SER A 448 -20.19 12.18 8.19
N SER A 449 -19.05 12.86 8.17
CA SER A 449 -18.97 14.29 8.36
C SER A 449 -19.31 15.04 7.07
N ILE A 450 -19.72 16.29 7.20
CA ILE A 450 -20.02 17.19 6.08
C ILE A 450 -18.99 18.30 6.04
N HIS A 451 -18.46 18.54 4.84
CA HIS A 451 -17.56 19.64 4.56
C HIS A 451 -18.24 20.58 3.56
N VAL A 452 -18.45 21.83 3.96
CA VAL A 452 -18.92 22.90 3.07
C VAL A 452 -17.76 23.86 2.88
N GLN A 453 -17.22 23.90 1.66
CA GLN A 453 -16.14 24.81 1.30
C GLN A 453 -16.69 25.99 0.53
N ILE A 454 -16.34 27.20 0.95
CA ILE A 454 -16.82 28.47 0.40
C ILE A 454 -15.61 29.27 -0.02
N LYS A 455 -15.48 29.51 -1.32
CA LYS A 455 -14.45 30.37 -1.89
C LYS A 455 -15.06 31.76 -2.14
N PRO A 456 -14.71 32.77 -1.33
CA PRO A 456 -15.16 34.13 -1.56
C PRO A 456 -14.41 34.74 -2.76
N GLU A 457 -15.08 35.59 -3.54
CA GLU A 457 -14.38 36.44 -4.54
C GLU A 457 -13.57 37.55 -3.85
N ASN A 458 -14.05 38.04 -2.70
CA ASN A 458 -13.33 39.01 -1.87
C ASN A 458 -12.91 38.40 -0.52
N VAL A 459 -11.62 38.11 -0.40
CA VAL A 459 -10.99 37.54 0.80
C VAL A 459 -10.93 38.50 2.00
N SER A 460 -11.16 39.80 1.79
CA SER A 460 -11.12 40.80 2.87
C SER A 460 -12.44 40.88 3.67
N LYS A 461 -13.43 40.05 3.33
CA LYS A 461 -14.77 40.10 3.92
C LYS A 461 -15.03 38.84 4.76
N ALA A 462 -15.67 39.04 5.90
CA ALA A 462 -16.11 37.95 6.77
C ALA A 462 -17.49 37.46 6.36
N ILE A 463 -17.76 36.18 6.61
CA ILE A 463 -19.05 35.53 6.33
C ILE A 463 -19.57 34.80 7.57
N ILE A 464 -20.89 34.77 7.74
CA ILE A 464 -21.58 33.94 8.73
C ILE A 464 -22.38 32.87 8.00
N VAL A 465 -22.18 31.61 8.39
CA VAL A 465 -22.85 30.44 7.82
C VAL A 465 -23.74 29.81 8.89
N LEU A 466 -25.00 29.55 8.56
CA LEU A 466 -25.90 28.71 9.35
C LEU A 466 -26.20 27.42 8.60
N ILE A 467 -26.24 26.32 9.33
CA ILE A 467 -26.67 25.02 8.84
C ILE A 467 -27.87 24.55 9.67
N LYS A 468 -28.88 24.01 8.99
CA LYS A 468 -30.02 23.36 9.60
C LYS A 468 -30.27 22.01 8.92
N PHE A 469 -30.48 20.98 9.73
CA PHE A 469 -30.92 19.67 9.29
C PHE A 469 -32.45 19.62 9.29
N LYS A 470 -33.03 18.84 8.36
CA LYS A 470 -34.48 18.60 8.16
C LYS A 470 -35.30 19.75 7.57
N GLU A 471 -34.82 20.98 7.68
CA GLU A 471 -35.51 22.18 7.20
C GLU A 471 -34.52 23.28 6.80
N ASN A 472 -35.04 24.40 6.30
CA ASN A 472 -34.21 25.53 5.90
C ASN A 472 -33.80 26.37 7.11
N PRO A 473 -32.52 26.77 7.22
CA PRO A 473 -32.10 27.72 8.24
C PRO A 473 -32.69 29.11 7.98
N SER A 474 -32.81 29.92 9.04
CA SER A 474 -33.31 31.29 8.97
C SER A 474 -32.57 32.19 9.94
N PHE A 475 -31.93 33.25 9.42
CA PHE A 475 -31.36 34.31 10.25
C PHE A 475 -32.46 35.08 11.00
N LYS A 476 -33.53 35.47 10.30
CA LYS A 476 -34.65 36.25 10.85
C LYS A 476 -35.33 35.55 12.04
N LEU A 477 -35.55 34.24 11.91
CA LEU A 477 -36.20 33.42 12.94
C LEU A 477 -35.21 32.76 13.89
N LYS A 478 -33.89 32.96 13.71
CA LYS A 478 -32.81 32.27 14.45
C LYS A 478 -32.98 30.75 14.46
N VAL A 479 -33.31 30.18 13.30
CA VAL A 479 -33.47 28.73 13.10
C VAL A 479 -32.20 28.16 12.50
N TYR A 480 -31.42 27.43 13.29
CA TYR A 480 -30.19 26.75 12.89
C TYR A 480 -29.85 25.63 13.88
N ASP A 481 -29.07 24.64 13.45
CA ASP A 481 -28.48 23.63 14.33
C ASP A 481 -27.01 23.97 14.62
N LEU A 482 -26.29 24.46 13.60
CA LEU A 482 -24.90 24.88 13.71
C LEU A 482 -24.70 26.25 13.03
N PHE A 483 -23.71 27.01 13.50
CA PHE A 483 -23.25 28.21 12.81
C PHE A 483 -21.77 28.46 13.04
N LYS A 484 -21.16 29.24 12.14
CA LYS A 484 -19.76 29.66 12.23
C LYS A 484 -19.60 31.02 11.56
N ILE A 485 -18.82 31.89 12.20
CA ILE A 485 -18.37 33.16 11.63
C ILE A 485 -16.94 32.94 11.13
N PHE A 486 -16.71 33.18 9.84
CA PHE A 486 -15.41 33.12 9.21
C PHE A 486 -14.90 34.53 8.96
N CYS A 487 -13.79 34.86 9.58
CA CYS A 487 -13.03 36.08 9.37
C CYS A 487 -11.95 35.85 8.29
N PRO A 488 -11.39 36.91 7.68
CA PRO A 488 -10.30 36.78 6.70
C PRO A 488 -9.12 35.90 7.16
N ASN A 489 -8.79 35.93 8.46
CA ASN A 489 -7.72 35.10 9.03
C ASN A 489 -8.08 33.60 9.16
N ASP A 490 -9.35 33.24 8.97
CA ASP A 490 -9.84 31.86 9.00
C ASP A 490 -9.81 31.22 7.58
N LEU A 491 -9.28 31.94 6.57
CA LEU A 491 -9.08 31.40 5.22
C LEU A 491 -8.04 30.28 5.23
N MET A 492 -8.40 29.17 4.60
CA MET A 492 -7.50 28.05 4.37
C MET A 492 -6.97 28.09 2.93
N ILE A 493 -5.71 27.70 2.75
CA ILE A 493 -5.06 27.66 1.44
C ILE A 493 -4.69 26.21 1.13
N TYR A 494 -5.24 25.66 0.05
CA TYR A 494 -4.91 24.32 -0.43
C TYR A 494 -4.72 24.32 -1.94
N ASN A 495 -3.58 23.83 -2.43
CA ASN A 495 -3.21 23.83 -3.86
C ASN A 495 -3.47 25.17 -4.56
N GLY A 496 -3.13 26.28 -3.90
CA GLY A 496 -3.33 27.64 -4.41
C GLY A 496 -4.78 28.13 -4.44
N THR A 497 -5.72 27.36 -3.87
CA THR A 497 -7.11 27.77 -3.71
C THR A 497 -7.38 28.21 -2.28
N GLU A 498 -7.89 29.42 -2.12
CA GLU A 498 -8.29 30.00 -0.83
C GLU A 498 -9.78 29.78 -0.60
N PHE A 499 -10.15 29.25 0.57
CA PHE A 499 -11.55 29.00 0.93
C PHE A 499 -11.75 28.92 2.44
N TYR A 500 -12.98 29.16 2.87
CA TYR A 500 -13.48 28.83 4.20
C TYR A 500 -14.05 27.42 4.22
N GLN A 501 -13.87 26.69 5.32
CA GLN A 501 -14.47 25.37 5.51
C GLN A 501 -15.37 25.34 6.75
N PHE A 502 -16.62 24.98 6.52
CA PHE A 502 -17.53 24.59 7.58
C PHE A 502 -17.51 23.06 7.71
N PHE A 503 -17.28 22.59 8.93
CA PHE A 503 -17.25 21.18 9.27
C PHE A 503 -18.41 20.83 10.21
N ALA A 504 -19.24 19.85 9.82
CA ALA A 504 -20.19 19.22 10.71
C ALA A 504 -19.74 17.77 10.96
N ASN A 505 -19.45 17.44 12.21
CA ASN A 505 -18.93 16.13 12.58
C ASN A 505 -19.99 15.01 12.46
N MET A 506 -19.53 13.77 12.53
CA MET A 506 -20.36 12.58 12.38
C MET A 506 -21.44 12.44 13.48
N SER A 507 -21.15 12.86 14.71
CA SER A 507 -22.14 12.81 15.79
C SER A 507 -23.33 13.74 15.52
N THR A 508 -23.07 14.90 14.91
CA THR A 508 -24.13 15.82 14.49
C THR A 508 -24.95 15.22 13.36
N THR A 509 -24.32 14.73 12.29
CA THR A 509 -25.04 14.18 11.13
C THR A 509 -25.89 12.96 11.49
N ASN A 510 -25.35 12.05 12.31
CA ASN A 510 -26.07 10.86 12.76
C ASN A 510 -27.32 11.21 13.58
N LYS A 511 -27.27 12.26 14.41
CA LYS A 511 -28.44 12.75 15.17
C LYS A 511 -29.64 13.09 14.28
N TYR A 512 -29.40 13.47 13.03
CA TYR A 512 -30.44 13.89 12.09
C TYR A 512 -30.72 12.90 10.95
N TRP A 513 -30.12 11.70 10.96
CA TRP A 513 -30.17 10.68 9.90
C TRP A 513 -31.55 10.41 9.29
N ASN A 514 -32.61 10.42 10.10
CA ASN A 514 -33.98 10.14 9.62
C ASN A 514 -34.47 11.13 8.54
N ASN A 515 -33.68 12.14 8.19
CA ASN A 515 -33.86 12.99 7.03
C ASN A 515 -32.50 13.33 6.42
N SER A 516 -32.34 13.09 5.12
CA SER A 516 -31.09 13.41 4.41
C SER A 516 -30.92 14.90 4.16
N TYR A 517 -31.96 15.71 4.32
CA TYR A 517 -31.96 17.12 3.95
C TYR A 517 -31.10 18.00 4.88
N VAL A 518 -30.19 18.77 4.28
CA VAL A 518 -29.41 19.82 4.94
C VAL A 518 -29.57 21.13 4.19
N GLY A 519 -30.09 22.14 4.87
CA GLY A 519 -30.14 23.52 4.39
C GLY A 519 -28.96 24.32 4.91
N VAL A 520 -28.36 25.12 4.03
CA VAL A 520 -27.28 26.05 4.36
C VAL A 520 -27.68 27.44 3.90
N ILE A 521 -27.52 28.41 4.78
CA ILE A 521 -27.67 29.82 4.46
C ILE A 521 -26.45 30.56 4.95
N PHE A 522 -25.99 31.53 4.18
CA PHE A 522 -24.93 32.39 4.66
C PHE A 522 -25.12 33.83 4.21
N ARG A 523 -24.43 34.71 4.93
CA ARG A 523 -24.50 36.16 4.79
C ARG A 523 -23.11 36.73 5.02
N GLN A 524 -22.74 37.75 4.26
CA GLN A 524 -21.52 38.51 4.51
C GLN A 524 -21.73 39.47 5.69
N LEU A 525 -20.73 39.63 6.55
CA LEU A 525 -20.78 40.57 7.67
C LEU A 525 -20.66 42.01 7.18
N SER A 526 -21.35 42.94 7.84
CA SER A 526 -21.13 44.39 7.65
C SER A 526 -19.74 44.82 8.11
N ASP A 527 -19.29 46.02 7.73
CA ASP A 527 -17.98 46.52 8.16
C ASP A 527 -17.91 46.74 9.69
N ASP A 528 -19.05 47.08 10.32
CA ASP A 528 -19.14 47.19 11.77
C ASP A 528 -19.12 45.80 12.44
N GLU A 529 -19.84 44.82 11.87
CA GLU A 529 -19.79 43.43 12.35
C GLU A 529 -18.39 42.82 12.17
N LEU A 530 -17.72 43.10 11.05
CA LEU A 530 -16.34 42.67 10.81
C LEU A 530 -15.42 43.21 11.91
N LYS A 531 -15.55 44.49 12.27
CA LYS A 531 -14.78 45.09 13.36
C LYS A 531 -15.07 44.43 14.71
N ASP A 532 -16.35 44.23 15.02
CA ASP A 532 -16.79 43.69 16.31
C ASP A 532 -16.34 42.23 16.52
N TYR A 533 -16.47 41.39 15.48
CA TYR A 533 -16.22 39.94 15.56
C TYR A 533 -14.81 39.51 15.14
N CYS A 534 -14.15 40.24 14.23
CA CYS A 534 -12.89 39.81 13.62
C CYS A 534 -11.68 40.67 13.98
N GLU A 535 -11.84 41.99 14.14
CA GLU A 535 -10.70 42.90 14.36
C GLU A 535 -10.49 43.23 15.85
N ASN A 536 -11.55 43.66 16.53
CA ASN A 536 -11.47 44.13 17.92
C ASN A 536 -11.75 43.03 18.94
N GLY A 537 -12.33 41.89 18.52
CA GLY A 537 -12.68 40.77 19.40
C GLY A 537 -13.68 41.14 20.50
N ILE A 538 -14.48 42.20 20.29
CA ILE A 538 -15.42 42.71 21.29
C ILE A 538 -16.58 41.73 21.48
N LYS A 539 -16.98 41.02 20.41
CA LYS A 539 -18.00 39.98 20.44
C LYS A 539 -17.39 38.61 20.18
N ASP A 540 -17.89 37.62 20.93
CA ASP A 540 -17.49 36.22 20.76
C ASP A 540 -17.98 35.68 19.41
N LYS A 541 -17.08 35.05 18.63
CA LYS A 541 -17.43 34.34 17.38
C LYS A 541 -18.45 33.22 17.61
N MET A 542 -18.64 32.77 18.85
CA MET A 542 -19.69 31.85 19.29
C MET A 542 -21.04 32.51 19.59
N SER A 543 -21.20 33.81 19.34
CA SER A 543 -22.47 34.54 19.52
C SER A 543 -22.98 35.10 18.19
N LEU A 544 -24.22 34.77 17.84
CA LEU A 544 -24.87 35.35 16.66
C LEU A 544 -25.19 36.84 16.90
N PRO A 545 -25.07 37.69 15.85
CA PRO A 545 -25.48 39.09 15.95
C PRO A 545 -26.90 39.27 16.51
N ASP A 546 -27.07 40.23 17.42
CA ASP A 546 -28.35 40.49 18.12
C ASP A 546 -29.46 40.90 17.15
N ILE A 547 -29.09 41.67 16.12
CA ILE A 547 -29.96 42.22 15.10
C ILE A 547 -29.62 41.54 13.76
N LEU A 548 -30.42 40.54 13.37
CA LEU A 548 -30.31 39.83 12.09
C LEU A 548 -31.23 40.38 10.99
N ASN A 549 -31.89 41.52 11.25
CA ASN A 549 -32.83 42.23 10.40
C ASN A 549 -32.34 43.69 10.26
N VAL A 550 -32.41 44.46 9.19
CA VAL A 550 -33.06 44.45 7.87
C VAL A 550 -32.50 45.72 7.20
N GLU A 551 -32.42 45.78 5.86
CA GLU A 551 -32.14 47.02 5.10
C GLU A 551 -30.79 47.72 5.36
N ASN A 552 -29.66 47.13 4.96
CA ASN A 552 -28.49 47.96 4.63
C ASN A 552 -28.42 48.17 3.11
N PRO A 553 -29.05 49.22 2.54
CA PRO A 553 -29.27 49.38 1.09
C PRO A 553 -28.00 49.35 0.24
N ASP A 554 -26.82 49.59 0.81
CA ASP A 554 -25.54 49.68 0.09
C ASP A 554 -24.73 48.37 0.03
N PHE A 555 -25.30 47.24 0.49
CA PHE A 555 -24.58 45.97 0.52
C PHE A 555 -24.53 45.29 -0.86
N LYS A 556 -23.43 45.50 -1.60
CA LYS A 556 -23.07 44.68 -2.76
C LYS A 556 -22.48 43.36 -2.28
N TYR A 557 -23.19 42.26 -2.54
CA TYR A 557 -22.62 40.93 -2.40
C TYR A 557 -21.50 40.74 -3.42
N THR A 558 -20.42 40.13 -2.98
CA THR A 558 -19.41 39.57 -3.88
C THR A 558 -19.89 38.19 -4.33
N ASP A 559 -19.61 37.84 -5.58
CA ASP A 559 -19.88 36.48 -6.01
C ASP A 559 -19.02 35.52 -5.18
N PHE A 560 -19.45 34.27 -5.13
CA PHE A 560 -18.70 33.24 -4.44
C PHE A 560 -18.97 31.92 -5.14
N THR A 561 -18.09 30.97 -4.84
CA THR A 561 -18.28 29.60 -5.28
C THR A 561 -18.24 28.68 -4.08
N PHE A 562 -19.02 27.62 -4.10
CA PHE A 562 -19.05 26.66 -3.00
C PHE A 562 -19.04 25.23 -3.52
N ARG A 563 -18.63 24.31 -2.66
CA ARG A 563 -18.80 22.88 -2.88
C ARG A 563 -19.07 22.16 -1.57
N VAL A 564 -19.67 20.99 -1.67
CA VAL A 564 -19.99 20.15 -0.53
C VAL A 564 -19.49 18.74 -0.80
N PHE A 565 -18.89 18.12 0.20
CA PHE A 565 -18.54 16.70 0.17
C PHE A 565 -18.71 16.08 1.55
N THR A 566 -18.84 14.76 1.57
CA THR A 566 -18.89 13.96 2.80
C THR A 566 -17.56 13.27 3.04
N SER A 567 -17.31 12.89 4.29
CA SER A 567 -16.13 12.10 4.63
C SER A 567 -16.48 11.15 5.76
N GLY A 568 -16.17 9.87 5.59
CA GLY A 568 -16.42 8.82 6.57
C GLY A 568 -15.13 8.13 6.99
N CYS A 569 -15.10 7.64 8.23
CA CYS A 569 -14.02 6.83 8.75
C CYS A 569 -14.58 5.48 9.16
N TYR A 570 -13.98 4.40 8.67
CA TYR A 570 -14.45 3.05 8.92
C TYR A 570 -13.32 2.15 9.38
N PHE A 571 -13.66 1.19 10.22
CA PHE A 571 -12.82 0.05 10.57
C PHE A 571 -13.54 -1.24 10.20
N ILE A 572 -12.80 -2.30 9.90
CA ILE A 572 -13.40 -3.61 9.65
C ILE A 572 -13.68 -4.31 10.98
N ASP A 573 -14.95 -4.61 11.24
CA ASP A 573 -15.34 -5.50 12.33
C ASP A 573 -15.12 -6.94 11.86
N LYS A 574 -14.07 -7.58 12.37
CA LYS A 574 -13.69 -8.94 11.98
C LYS A 574 -14.74 -10.00 12.34
N ALA A 575 -15.63 -9.74 13.31
CA ALA A 575 -16.66 -10.70 13.70
C ALA A 575 -17.85 -10.69 12.73
N SER A 576 -18.32 -9.50 12.34
CA SER A 576 -19.44 -9.36 11.41
C SER A 576 -19.01 -9.27 9.95
N GLY A 577 -17.76 -8.91 9.69
CA GLY A 577 -17.26 -8.62 8.36
C GLY A 577 -17.73 -7.30 7.76
N ASN A 578 -18.34 -6.42 8.57
CA ASN A 578 -18.81 -5.12 8.13
C ASN A 578 -17.77 -4.03 8.39
N TRP A 579 -17.72 -3.06 7.47
CA TRP A 579 -17.11 -1.77 7.73
C TRP A 579 -18.01 -0.98 8.66
N SER A 580 -17.50 -0.65 9.84
CA SER A 580 -18.22 0.04 10.90
C SER A 580 -17.58 1.38 11.19
N SER A 581 -18.39 2.38 11.53
CA SER A 581 -17.95 3.69 11.99
C SER A 581 -18.03 3.84 13.51
N LEU A 582 -18.46 2.80 14.23
CA LEU A 582 -18.64 2.87 15.68
C LEU A 582 -17.31 3.15 16.37
N GLY A 583 -17.18 4.22 17.15
CA GLY A 583 -15.89 4.59 17.79
C GLY A 583 -14.88 5.25 16.84
N MET A 584 -15.27 5.51 15.59
CA MET A 584 -14.52 6.33 14.64
C MET A 584 -15.09 7.75 14.62
N GLU A 585 -14.25 8.76 14.44
CA GLU A 585 -14.72 10.11 14.14
C GLU A 585 -13.75 10.85 13.22
N VAL A 586 -14.29 11.49 12.19
CA VAL A 586 -13.51 12.37 11.31
C VAL A 586 -13.14 13.65 12.07
N ILE A 587 -11.91 14.10 11.90
CA ILE A 587 -11.39 15.34 12.47
C ILE A 587 -11.30 16.39 11.36
N GLU A 588 -11.69 17.64 11.63
CA GLU A 588 -11.59 18.75 10.66
C GLU A 588 -10.13 18.98 10.24
N ASP A 589 -9.23 19.06 11.22
CA ASP A 589 -7.80 19.29 11.01
C ASP A 589 -7.16 18.15 10.21
N GLY A 590 -6.63 18.49 9.04
CA GLY A 590 -5.95 17.54 8.15
C GLY A 590 -6.86 16.67 7.30
N THR A 591 -8.20 16.81 7.40
CA THR A 591 -9.13 16.23 6.42
C THR A 591 -9.36 17.20 5.28
N ASP A 592 -8.99 16.78 4.08
CA ASP A 592 -9.09 17.56 2.85
C ASP A 592 -9.58 16.68 1.69
N LEU A 593 -9.20 17.00 0.44
CA LEU A 593 -9.57 16.21 -0.72
C LEU A 593 -8.69 14.98 -0.95
N GLU A 594 -7.45 15.00 -0.46
CA GLU A 594 -6.47 13.93 -0.63
C GLU A 594 -6.42 13.02 0.60
N TYR A 595 -6.75 13.51 1.79
CA TYR A 595 -6.68 12.73 3.03
C TYR A 595 -7.95 12.85 3.88
N ILE A 596 -8.27 11.75 4.57
CA ILE A 596 -9.24 11.70 5.65
C ILE A 596 -8.48 11.50 6.94
N ASN A 597 -8.71 12.37 7.91
CA ASN A 597 -8.09 12.26 9.23
C ASN A 597 -9.14 11.81 10.25
N CYS A 598 -8.86 10.72 10.97
CA CYS A 598 -9.81 10.10 11.89
C CYS A 598 -9.20 9.95 13.28
N ARG A 599 -10.01 10.16 14.32
CA ARG A 599 -9.74 9.66 15.68
C ARG A 599 -10.43 8.32 15.89
N THR A 600 -9.74 7.40 16.56
CA THR A 600 -10.28 6.07 16.86
C THR A 600 -9.65 5.44 18.09
N ASN A 601 -10.40 4.51 18.69
CA ASN A 601 -9.97 3.65 19.79
C ASN A 601 -9.87 2.16 19.36
N HIS A 602 -10.03 1.86 18.06
CA HIS A 602 -9.88 0.50 17.53
C HIS A 602 -8.46 0.28 17.06
N LEU A 603 -7.93 -0.94 17.12
CA LEU A 603 -6.66 -1.31 16.49
C LEU A 603 -6.92 -2.44 15.50
N THR A 604 -7.37 -2.06 14.31
CA THR A 604 -7.77 -3.01 13.28
C THR A 604 -7.33 -2.49 11.92
N ASP A 605 -8.12 -2.78 10.90
CA ASP A 605 -7.93 -2.34 9.54
C ASP A 605 -8.90 -1.19 9.22
N PHE A 606 -8.39 -0.11 8.63
CA PHE A 606 -9.09 1.16 8.41
C PHE A 606 -9.21 1.50 6.92
N ALA A 607 -10.31 2.15 6.59
CA ALA A 607 -10.56 2.75 5.28
C ALA A 607 -11.37 4.04 5.42
N GLY A 608 -11.32 4.87 4.39
CA GLY A 608 -12.07 6.12 4.31
C GLY A 608 -13.28 6.01 3.38
N GLY A 609 -14.37 6.70 3.71
CA GLY A 609 -15.48 6.91 2.77
C GLY A 609 -15.47 8.35 2.25
N PHE A 610 -15.91 8.52 1.00
CA PHE A 610 -16.06 9.84 0.37
C PHE A 610 -17.45 10.01 -0.24
#